data_AF-A0AAU5I276-F1
#
_entry.id   AF-A0AAU5I276-F1
#
_cell.length_a   1.000
_cell.length_b   1.000
_cell.length_c   1.000
_cell.angle_alpha   90.00
_cell.angle_beta   90.00
_cell.angle_gamma   90.00
#
_symmetry.space_group_name_H-M   'P 1'
#
loop_
_entity.id
_entity.type
_entity.pdbx_description
1 polymer ?
#
loop_
_entity_poly.entity_id
_entity_poly.type
_entity_poly.pdbx_seq_one_letter_code
_entity_poly.pdbx_strand_id
1 'polypeptide(L)'
;MRTSTGRHRRTRTLSIAAAVAVAAGAGGVYLGLNSGGAQAASSTVTVSTTTQLESAVANATAGTVIQVRAGTYTPAATLKSTADGTSSARITLKAYGTEKVKIDGSKLPAGQWLAGIYGDYWTVQNLTFQNSPAQGFVATSSVGGIFKNLVTANNGDSGFTLRGDGTTNNLVQNLDSYGNYDAAGHGQNADGIAIKFGSGTGNKVTGARLYNNSDDGLDLWQFSSPVAIEHSWAFGNGKNRWNDSAFEGNGNGFKLGGGGVSVAHVVNDNAAWDNTLNGFTENSNTGAIILNRNTAYANTESGFFFATSKSRLARNLAVGNKGGSDTLGSGAVSAANNWDGGVATPSFKSADATTAYGARSSSGTLPTTTFLTTGSTTIGATMN
;
A
#
# COMPACT_ATOMS: atom_id res chain seq x y z
N MET A 1 -44.90 3.72 60.90
CA MET A 1 -43.88 2.76 60.42
C MET A 1 -44.57 1.65 59.66
N ARG A 2 -43.95 1.21 58.55
CA ARG A 2 -44.34 0.16 57.59
C ARG A 2 -45.34 0.59 56.50
N THR A 3 -44.77 1.14 55.42
CA THR A 3 -45.33 1.07 54.06
C THR A 3 -44.69 -0.10 53.33
N SER A 4 -45.53 -0.91 52.68
CA SER A 4 -45.16 -2.04 51.82
C SER A 4 -45.37 -1.62 50.36
N THR A 5 -44.36 -1.87 49.51
CA THR A 5 -44.42 -1.65 48.07
C THR A 5 -44.63 -2.97 47.33
N GLY A 6 -45.48 -2.94 46.30
CA GLY A 6 -45.70 -4.09 45.42
C GLY A 6 -46.51 -3.76 44.15
N ARG A 7 -45.75 -3.55 43.05
CA ARG A 7 -46.03 -3.78 41.60
C ARG A 7 -47.43 -3.52 41.02
N HIS A 8 -47.47 -2.89 39.83
CA HIS A 8 -47.75 -3.58 38.55
C HIS A 8 -47.61 -2.65 37.33
N ARG A 9 -46.92 -3.15 36.28
CA ARG A 9 -46.83 -2.57 34.92
C ARG A 9 -48.20 -2.59 34.23
N ARG A 10 -48.49 -1.56 33.41
CA ARG A 10 -49.49 -1.63 32.33
C ARG A 10 -48.93 -1.05 31.02
N THR A 11 -48.98 -1.88 30.00
CA THR A 11 -48.92 -1.59 28.56
C THR A 11 -50.08 -0.69 28.14
N ARG A 12 -49.85 0.25 27.21
CA ARG A 12 -50.92 0.93 26.44
C ARG A 12 -50.51 1.13 24.97
N THR A 13 -51.13 0.28 24.16
CA THR A 13 -51.77 0.45 22.85
C THR A 13 -51.68 1.82 22.15
N LEU A 14 -51.28 1.76 20.87
CA LEU A 14 -51.43 2.80 19.84
C LEU A 14 -52.87 2.84 19.32
N SER A 15 -53.42 4.05 19.13
CA SER A 15 -54.72 4.31 18.52
C SER A 15 -54.55 4.75 17.07
N ILE A 16 -55.30 4.11 16.17
CA ILE A 16 -55.44 4.41 14.73
C ILE A 16 -56.52 5.49 14.56
N ALA A 17 -56.32 6.44 13.65
CA ALA A 17 -57.39 7.26 13.08
C ALA A 17 -57.22 7.42 11.55
N ALA A 18 -58.33 7.10 10.86
CA ALA A 18 -58.64 7.06 9.43
C ALA A 18 -58.31 8.37 8.67
N ALA A 19 -57.66 8.35 7.49
CA ALA A 19 -58.12 7.98 6.14
C ALA A 19 -58.77 9.12 5.34
N VAL A 20 -58.26 9.38 4.12
CA VAL A 20 -59.07 9.71 2.93
C VAL A 20 -58.36 9.12 1.72
N ALA A 21 -59.01 8.17 1.05
CA ALA A 21 -58.62 7.65 -0.24
C ALA A 21 -59.45 8.33 -1.33
N VAL A 22 -58.79 8.90 -2.33
CA VAL A 22 -59.42 9.26 -3.61
C VAL A 22 -58.91 8.27 -4.63
N ALA A 23 -59.80 7.39 -5.10
CA ALA A 23 -59.54 6.48 -6.20
C ALA A 23 -60.01 7.14 -7.51
N ALA A 24 -59.08 7.34 -8.44
CA ALA A 24 -59.38 7.44 -9.86
C ALA A 24 -58.55 6.36 -10.55
N GLY A 25 -59.23 5.36 -11.12
CA GLY A 25 -58.60 4.27 -11.86
C GLY A 25 -58.64 4.53 -13.36
N ALA A 26 -57.54 4.19 -14.04
CA ALA A 26 -57.54 3.45 -15.31
C ALA A 26 -56.10 3.23 -15.80
N GLY A 27 -55.81 2.01 -16.28
CA GLY A 27 -54.72 1.75 -17.21
C GLY A 27 -53.48 1.10 -16.60
N GLY A 28 -53.51 -0.22 -16.47
CA GLY A 28 -52.34 -1.00 -16.13
C GLY A 28 -51.26 -0.93 -17.21
N VAL A 29 -50.04 -0.60 -16.78
CA VAL A 29 -48.83 -1.26 -17.24
C VAL A 29 -48.04 -1.58 -15.97
N TYR A 30 -48.19 -2.81 -15.47
CA TYR A 30 -47.29 -3.35 -14.47
C TYR A 30 -46.00 -3.76 -15.21
N LEU A 31 -45.21 -2.77 -15.60
CA LEU A 31 -43.80 -3.02 -15.95
C LEU A 31 -43.16 -3.43 -14.64
N GLY A 32 -42.84 -4.72 -14.53
CA GLY A 32 -42.15 -5.28 -13.38
C GLY A 32 -40.98 -4.38 -13.01
N LEU A 33 -41.05 -3.78 -11.83
CA LEU A 33 -39.90 -3.20 -11.17
C LEU A 33 -38.99 -4.36 -10.81
N ASN A 34 -38.20 -4.78 -11.80
CA ASN A 34 -36.97 -5.48 -11.52
C ASN A 34 -36.17 -4.52 -10.65
N SER A 35 -35.76 -4.97 -9.47
CA SER A 35 -34.76 -4.32 -8.62
C SER A 35 -33.37 -4.36 -9.26
N GLY A 36 -33.29 -4.09 -10.56
CA GLY A 36 -32.07 -3.72 -11.24
C GLY A 36 -31.75 -2.30 -10.80
N GLY A 37 -30.89 -2.19 -9.78
CA GLY A 37 -30.46 -0.93 -9.22
C GLY A 37 -30.11 0.07 -10.33
N ALA A 38 -30.71 1.25 -10.27
CA ALA A 38 -30.36 2.36 -11.13
C ALA A 38 -28.86 2.63 -10.96
N GLN A 39 -28.06 2.15 -11.91
CA GLN A 39 -26.65 2.49 -12.02
C GLN A 39 -26.62 3.98 -12.39
N ALA A 40 -26.07 4.83 -11.52
CA ALA A 40 -25.74 6.19 -11.94
C ALA A 40 -24.84 6.08 -13.18
N ALA A 41 -25.22 6.74 -14.28
CA ALA A 41 -24.46 6.70 -15.51
C ALA A 41 -23.01 7.15 -15.21
N SER A 42 -22.02 6.35 -15.61
CA SER A 42 -20.61 6.69 -15.41
C SER A 42 -20.29 7.99 -16.15
N SER A 43 -19.93 9.05 -15.43
CA SER A 43 -19.49 10.30 -16.03
C SER A 43 -17.99 10.21 -16.34
N THR A 44 -17.62 10.21 -17.63
CA THR A 44 -16.21 10.31 -18.03
C THR A 44 -15.85 11.76 -18.24
N VAL A 45 -14.84 12.24 -17.53
CA VAL A 45 -14.26 13.58 -17.68
C VAL A 45 -12.83 13.44 -18.16
N THR A 46 -12.51 14.03 -19.31
CA THR A 46 -11.12 14.10 -19.79
C THR A 46 -10.55 15.46 -19.41
N VAL A 47 -9.40 15.47 -18.73
CA VAL A 47 -8.72 16.68 -18.26
C VAL A 47 -7.38 16.83 -18.95
N SER A 48 -7.00 18.07 -19.26
CA SER A 48 -5.72 18.42 -19.90
C SER A 48 -5.00 19.61 -19.26
N THR A 49 -5.54 20.14 -18.15
CA THR A 49 -4.91 21.22 -17.37
C THR A 49 -4.94 20.92 -15.87
N THR A 50 -4.06 21.53 -15.08
CA THR A 50 -4.04 21.42 -13.61
C THR A 50 -5.39 21.76 -13.01
N THR A 51 -5.99 22.90 -13.37
CA THR A 51 -7.27 23.33 -12.82
C THR A 51 -8.41 22.36 -13.13
N GLN A 52 -8.40 21.74 -14.32
CA GLN A 52 -9.37 20.70 -14.66
C GLN A 52 -9.16 19.44 -13.83
N LEU A 53 -7.91 19.02 -13.59
CA LEU A 53 -7.60 17.88 -12.73
C LEU A 53 -8.05 18.13 -11.28
N GLU A 54 -7.70 19.29 -10.71
CA GLU A 54 -8.12 19.70 -9.37
C GLU A 54 -9.65 19.69 -9.24
N SER A 55 -10.35 20.32 -10.20
CA SER A 55 -11.80 20.37 -10.22
C SER A 55 -12.42 18.97 -10.35
N ALA A 56 -11.89 18.11 -11.23
CA ALA A 56 -12.43 16.78 -11.45
C ALA A 56 -12.25 15.88 -10.21
N VAL A 57 -11.11 15.94 -9.51
CA VAL A 57 -10.87 15.17 -8.28
C VAL A 57 -11.76 15.65 -7.13
N ALA A 58 -11.88 16.96 -6.95
CA ALA A 58 -12.68 17.56 -5.88
C ALA A 58 -14.19 17.29 -6.04
N ASN A 59 -14.67 17.21 -7.28
CA ASN A 59 -16.10 17.04 -7.60
C ASN A 59 -16.46 15.61 -8.04
N ALA A 60 -15.56 14.65 -7.89
CA ALA A 60 -15.83 13.27 -8.26
C ALA A 60 -16.99 12.69 -7.42
N THR A 61 -17.82 11.86 -8.06
CA THR A 61 -18.89 11.09 -7.40
C THR A 61 -18.78 9.63 -7.81
N ALA A 62 -19.48 8.72 -7.12
CA ALA A 62 -19.49 7.30 -7.49
C ALA A 62 -19.71 7.09 -9.01
N GLY A 63 -18.85 6.28 -9.63
CA GLY A 63 -18.85 6.01 -11.07
C GLY A 63 -18.12 7.03 -11.96
N THR A 64 -17.60 8.14 -11.42
CA THR A 64 -16.81 9.10 -12.21
C THR A 64 -15.50 8.48 -12.71
N VAL A 65 -15.18 8.70 -13.97
CA VAL A 65 -13.91 8.32 -14.61
C VAL A 65 -13.17 9.58 -15.07
N ILE A 66 -12.12 9.96 -14.35
CA ILE A 66 -11.21 11.06 -14.67
C ILE A 66 -10.08 10.51 -15.53
N GLN A 67 -10.02 10.91 -16.79
CA GLN A 67 -8.95 10.57 -17.73
C GLN A 67 -8.03 11.76 -17.93
N VAL A 68 -6.75 11.59 -17.59
CA VAL A 68 -5.77 12.69 -17.59
C VAL A 68 -4.91 12.59 -18.84
N ARG A 69 -4.91 13.63 -19.68
CA ARG A 69 -4.06 13.70 -20.88
C ARG A 69 -2.58 13.85 -20.51
N ALA A 70 -1.70 13.47 -21.43
CA ALA A 70 -0.25 13.58 -21.28
C ALA A 70 0.15 14.98 -20.81
N GLY A 71 1.08 15.04 -19.86
CA GLY A 71 1.60 16.32 -19.38
C GLY A 71 2.07 16.27 -17.93
N THR A 72 2.59 17.42 -17.51
CA THR A 72 2.93 17.69 -16.11
C THR A 72 1.87 18.62 -15.53
N TYR A 73 1.24 18.19 -14.45
CA TYR A 73 0.21 18.89 -13.71
C TYR A 73 0.82 19.34 -12.40
N THR A 74 0.68 20.61 -12.04
CA THR A 74 1.32 21.18 -10.86
C THR A 74 0.26 21.82 -9.95
N PRO A 75 -0.43 21.01 -9.12
CA PRO A 75 -1.51 21.48 -8.26
C PRO A 75 -1.06 22.62 -7.34
N ALA A 76 -1.95 23.57 -7.08
CA ALA A 76 -1.70 24.67 -6.14
C ALA A 76 -1.98 24.26 -4.68
N ALA A 77 -2.71 23.17 -4.48
CA ALA A 77 -3.01 22.57 -3.18
C ALA A 77 -3.11 21.04 -3.32
N THR A 78 -3.12 20.32 -2.19
CA THR A 78 -3.35 18.87 -2.17
C THR A 78 -4.54 18.46 -3.04
N LEU A 79 -4.32 17.52 -3.97
CA LEU A 79 -5.41 16.87 -4.70
C LEU A 79 -6.22 16.00 -3.73
N LYS A 80 -7.32 16.56 -3.23
CA LYS A 80 -8.11 15.98 -2.15
C LYS A 80 -9.47 15.53 -2.62
N SER A 81 -9.91 14.35 -2.17
CA SER A 81 -11.31 13.93 -2.26
C SER A 81 -11.74 13.14 -1.04
N THR A 82 -12.99 13.34 -0.64
CA THR A 82 -13.69 12.57 0.41
C THR A 82 -14.86 11.76 -0.16
N ALA A 83 -15.01 11.73 -1.49
CA ALA A 83 -16.13 11.06 -2.13
C ALA A 83 -15.93 9.55 -2.14
N ASP A 84 -17.00 8.82 -1.84
CA ASP A 84 -17.02 7.37 -1.93
C ASP A 84 -17.48 6.93 -3.33
N GLY A 85 -16.74 5.99 -3.90
CA GLY A 85 -17.28 5.09 -4.91
C GLY A 85 -18.06 3.95 -4.25
N THR A 86 -18.47 2.99 -5.07
CA THR A 86 -18.96 1.69 -4.59
C THR A 86 -18.24 0.55 -5.30
N SER A 87 -18.41 -0.68 -4.81
CA SER A 87 -17.87 -1.86 -5.48
C SER A 87 -18.37 -2.01 -6.94
N SER A 88 -19.57 -1.53 -7.25
CA SER A 88 -20.14 -1.52 -8.60
C SER A 88 -19.91 -0.22 -9.38
N ALA A 89 -19.61 0.89 -8.71
CA ALA A 89 -19.43 2.21 -9.31
C ALA A 89 -18.22 2.93 -8.69
N ARG A 90 -17.02 2.43 -9.00
CA ARG A 90 -15.74 2.96 -8.51
C ARG A 90 -15.47 4.36 -9.06
N ILE A 91 -14.83 5.22 -8.27
CA ILE A 91 -14.25 6.47 -8.79
C ILE A 91 -12.89 6.14 -9.38
N THR A 92 -12.64 6.49 -10.64
CA THR A 92 -11.39 6.13 -11.34
C THR A 92 -10.62 7.36 -11.77
N LEU A 93 -9.38 7.51 -11.30
CA LEU A 93 -8.40 8.50 -11.75
C LEU A 93 -7.28 7.79 -12.53
N LYS A 94 -7.17 8.06 -13.83
CA LYS A 94 -6.21 7.36 -14.70
C LYS A 94 -5.63 8.24 -15.80
N ALA A 95 -4.45 7.88 -16.30
CA ALA A 95 -3.97 8.43 -17.57
C ALA A 95 -4.92 8.08 -18.73
N TYR A 96 -4.99 8.96 -19.72
CA TYR A 96 -5.72 8.74 -20.97
C TYR A 96 -4.96 7.75 -21.86
N GLY A 97 -5.55 6.59 -22.13
CA GLY A 97 -4.89 5.53 -22.89
C GLY A 97 -3.55 5.10 -22.26
N THR A 98 -2.46 5.21 -23.03
CA THR A 98 -1.09 4.92 -22.60
C THR A 98 -0.25 6.19 -22.39
N GLU A 99 -0.90 7.36 -22.39
CA GLU A 99 -0.22 8.66 -22.22
C GLU A 99 0.51 8.73 -20.86
N LYS A 100 1.59 9.51 -20.80
CA LYS A 100 2.40 9.67 -19.60
C LYS A 100 2.01 10.94 -18.86
N VAL A 101 1.60 10.78 -17.61
CA VAL A 101 1.09 11.86 -16.76
C VAL A 101 1.94 11.97 -15.52
N LYS A 102 2.41 13.18 -15.23
CA LYS A 102 3.12 13.53 -14.00
C LYS A 102 2.29 14.53 -13.22
N ILE A 103 2.03 14.22 -11.96
CA ILE A 103 1.48 15.15 -10.98
C ILE A 103 2.67 15.56 -10.12
N ASP A 104 3.01 16.84 -10.16
CA ASP A 104 4.23 17.40 -9.62
C ASP A 104 3.91 18.36 -8.48
N GLY A 105 4.36 18.02 -7.27
CA GLY A 105 4.11 18.78 -6.05
C GLY A 105 5.07 19.93 -5.78
N SER A 106 6.01 20.25 -6.69
CA SER A 106 7.08 21.23 -6.46
C SER A 106 6.60 22.66 -6.14
N LYS A 107 5.33 22.97 -6.39
CA LYS A 107 4.72 24.28 -6.03
C LYS A 107 3.80 24.22 -4.80
N LEU A 108 3.67 23.07 -4.16
CA LEU A 108 2.87 22.95 -2.96
C LEU A 108 3.54 23.66 -1.78
N PRO A 109 2.77 24.26 -0.87
CA PRO A 109 3.30 24.74 0.40
C PRO A 109 3.94 23.61 1.22
N ALA A 110 4.95 23.95 2.02
CA ALA A 110 5.60 23.01 2.93
C ALA A 110 4.57 22.26 3.80
N GLY A 111 4.78 20.96 3.98
CA GLY A 111 3.90 20.09 4.77
C GLY A 111 2.62 19.63 4.07
N GLN A 112 2.31 20.10 2.85
CA GLN A 112 1.18 19.58 2.11
C GLN A 112 1.52 18.27 1.39
N TRP A 113 0.61 17.30 1.52
CA TRP A 113 0.64 16.08 0.70
C TRP A 113 0.26 16.43 -0.74
N LEU A 114 0.79 15.68 -1.70
CA LEU A 114 0.44 15.90 -3.10
C LEU A 114 -0.96 15.38 -3.44
N ALA A 115 -1.32 14.20 -2.94
CA ALA A 115 -2.67 13.64 -3.08
C ALA A 115 -3.17 13.04 -1.75
N GLY A 116 -4.45 13.27 -1.43
CA GLY A 116 -5.12 12.79 -0.23
C GLY A 116 -6.53 12.28 -0.51
N ILE A 117 -6.70 10.96 -0.51
CA ILE A 117 -8.00 10.30 -0.71
C ILE A 117 -8.53 9.78 0.63
N TYR A 118 -9.73 10.21 0.99
CA TYR A 118 -10.40 9.84 2.25
C TYR A 118 -11.68 9.03 2.01
N GLY A 119 -11.95 8.65 0.76
CA GLY A 119 -13.15 7.92 0.38
C GLY A 119 -12.86 6.52 -0.15
N ASP A 120 -13.92 5.74 -0.26
CA ASP A 120 -13.88 4.31 -0.59
C ASP A 120 -13.92 4.04 -2.10
N TYR A 121 -13.50 2.83 -2.47
CA TYR A 121 -13.61 2.28 -3.84
C TYR A 121 -13.00 3.17 -4.94
N TRP A 122 -11.92 3.87 -4.63
CA TRP A 122 -11.12 4.58 -5.62
C TRP A 122 -10.22 3.63 -6.42
N THR A 123 -10.13 3.85 -7.73
CA THR A 123 -9.08 3.28 -8.59
C THR A 123 -8.18 4.39 -9.07
N VAL A 124 -6.90 4.35 -8.71
CA VAL A 124 -5.88 5.29 -9.19
C VAL A 124 -4.83 4.52 -9.97
N GLN A 125 -4.61 4.87 -11.24
CA GLN A 125 -3.71 4.06 -12.07
C GLN A 125 -2.96 4.78 -13.19
N ASN A 126 -1.75 4.28 -13.49
CA ASN A 126 -0.88 4.76 -14.56
C ASN A 126 -0.47 6.24 -14.42
N LEU A 127 -0.16 6.68 -13.19
CA LEU A 127 0.22 8.07 -12.89
C LEU A 127 1.53 8.13 -12.11
N THR A 128 2.28 9.21 -12.31
CA THR A 128 3.45 9.56 -11.49
C THR A 128 3.09 10.68 -10.53
N PHE A 129 3.33 10.49 -9.24
CA PHE A 129 3.25 11.50 -8.18
C PHE A 129 4.67 11.82 -7.72
N GLN A 130 5.13 13.05 -7.88
CA GLN A 130 6.53 13.37 -7.63
C GLN A 130 6.73 14.76 -7.02
N ASN A 131 7.90 14.95 -6.41
CA ASN A 131 8.37 16.25 -5.92
C ASN A 131 7.40 16.91 -4.92
N SER A 132 6.61 16.12 -4.19
CA SER A 132 5.82 16.63 -3.07
C SER A 132 6.74 17.18 -1.99
N PRO A 133 6.40 18.30 -1.30
CA PRO A 133 7.16 18.75 -0.13
C PRO A 133 6.91 17.90 1.12
N ALA A 134 5.97 16.95 1.05
CA ALA A 134 5.68 15.94 2.07
C ALA A 134 5.33 14.61 1.36
N GLN A 135 4.32 13.87 1.81
CA GLN A 135 3.91 12.59 1.21
C GLN A 135 3.46 12.73 -0.25
N GLY A 136 3.76 11.73 -1.08
CA GLY A 136 3.37 11.70 -2.50
C GLY A 136 1.89 11.37 -2.71
N PHE A 137 1.42 10.26 -2.15
CA PHE A 137 0.02 9.85 -2.24
C PHE A 137 -0.43 9.23 -0.92
N VAL A 138 -1.53 9.73 -0.35
CA VAL A 138 -2.09 9.20 0.91
C VAL A 138 -3.54 8.78 0.69
N ALA A 139 -3.86 7.53 1.05
CA ALA A 139 -5.22 7.06 1.24
C ALA A 139 -5.47 6.79 2.73
N THR A 140 -6.48 7.45 3.30
CA THR A 140 -6.81 7.38 4.73
C THR A 140 -8.15 6.68 4.93
N SER A 141 -8.20 5.65 5.77
CA SER A 141 -9.42 4.91 6.12
C SER A 141 -10.17 4.37 4.90
N SER A 142 -9.45 4.11 3.80
CA SER A 142 -10.01 3.68 2.52
C SER A 142 -10.44 2.22 2.55
N VAL A 143 -11.62 1.92 2.02
CA VAL A 143 -12.11 0.57 1.77
C VAL A 143 -12.06 0.26 0.27
N GLY A 144 -11.45 -0.87 -0.10
CA GLY A 144 -11.54 -1.42 -1.45
C GLY A 144 -10.79 -0.61 -2.52
N GLY A 145 -9.82 0.22 -2.14
CA GLY A 145 -9.00 1.00 -3.07
C GLY A 145 -8.13 0.13 -3.99
N ILE A 146 -7.89 0.59 -5.21
CA ILE A 146 -6.99 -0.07 -6.18
C ILE A 146 -6.00 0.97 -6.69
N PHE A 147 -4.73 0.78 -6.37
CA PHE A 147 -3.63 1.68 -6.70
C PHE A 147 -2.66 0.92 -7.58
N LYS A 148 -2.71 1.18 -8.90
CA LYS A 148 -2.07 0.30 -9.90
C LYS A 148 -1.12 1.03 -10.82
N ASN A 149 0.07 0.48 -11.05
CA ASN A 149 1.06 1.04 -11.98
C ASN A 149 1.38 2.52 -11.64
N LEU A 150 1.53 2.81 -10.36
CA LEU A 150 1.88 4.15 -9.89
C LEU A 150 3.38 4.30 -9.77
N VAL A 151 3.86 5.52 -9.96
CA VAL A 151 5.22 5.92 -9.58
C VAL A 151 5.13 7.00 -8.52
N THR A 152 5.82 6.83 -7.40
CA THR A 152 5.94 7.85 -6.35
C THR A 152 7.41 8.19 -6.14
N ALA A 153 7.83 9.38 -6.55
CA ALA A 153 9.26 9.69 -6.65
C ALA A 153 9.66 11.05 -6.05
N ASN A 154 10.80 11.08 -5.36
CA ASN A 154 11.43 12.32 -4.87
C ASN A 154 10.49 13.18 -4.00
N ASN A 155 9.65 12.54 -3.20
CA ASN A 155 8.74 13.24 -2.29
C ASN A 155 9.46 13.54 -0.96
N GLY A 156 9.02 14.62 -0.29
CA GLY A 156 9.55 15.12 0.98
C GLY A 156 9.17 14.29 2.20
N ASP A 157 8.53 13.15 2.00
CA ASP A 157 8.14 12.13 2.96
C ASP A 157 7.80 10.86 2.14
N SER A 158 7.19 9.85 2.76
CA SER A 158 6.83 8.58 2.15
C SER A 158 6.12 8.72 0.81
N GLY A 159 6.53 7.91 -0.16
CA GLY A 159 6.01 7.99 -1.53
C GLY A 159 4.52 7.65 -1.63
N PHE A 160 4.13 6.50 -1.08
CA PHE A 160 2.74 6.04 -1.03
C PHE A 160 2.36 5.63 0.39
N THR A 161 1.20 6.07 0.88
CA THR A 161 0.74 5.81 2.24
C THR A 161 -0.69 5.28 2.30
N LEU A 162 -0.88 4.16 2.99
CA LEU A 162 -2.18 3.78 3.56
C LEU A 162 -2.14 4.00 5.08
N ARG A 163 -3.19 4.62 5.64
CA ARG A 163 -3.24 4.90 7.08
C ARG A 163 -4.66 5.04 7.62
N GLY A 164 -4.81 5.10 8.93
CA GLY A 164 -6.09 5.29 9.60
C GLY A 164 -6.84 3.98 9.82
N ASP A 165 -7.78 4.01 10.75
CA ASP A 165 -8.62 2.86 11.08
C ASP A 165 -9.62 2.55 9.97
N GLY A 166 -9.98 1.28 9.82
CA GLY A 166 -10.90 0.83 8.78
C GLY A 166 -10.28 0.75 7.38
N THR A 167 -8.98 0.96 7.22
CA THR A 167 -8.26 0.82 5.94
C THR A 167 -8.27 -0.64 5.49
N THR A 168 -9.21 -1.02 4.63
CA THR A 168 -9.56 -2.44 4.42
C THR A 168 -9.62 -2.79 2.93
N ASN A 169 -9.16 -3.98 2.56
CA ASN A 169 -9.27 -4.54 1.21
C ASN A 169 -8.64 -3.64 0.10
N ASN A 170 -7.59 -2.89 0.42
CA ASN A 170 -6.87 -2.09 -0.58
C ASN A 170 -5.83 -2.93 -1.32
N LEU A 171 -5.71 -2.72 -2.63
CA LEU A 171 -4.69 -3.34 -3.47
C LEU A 171 -3.70 -2.28 -3.97
N VAL A 172 -2.43 -2.43 -3.60
CA VAL A 172 -1.31 -1.69 -4.20
C VAL A 172 -0.58 -2.65 -5.14
N GLN A 173 -0.64 -2.37 -6.45
CA GLN A 173 -0.12 -3.26 -7.49
C GLN A 173 0.85 -2.52 -8.40
N ASN A 174 2.01 -3.13 -8.68
CA ASN A 174 2.98 -2.64 -9.67
C ASN A 174 3.47 -1.21 -9.41
N LEU A 175 3.69 -0.86 -8.14
CA LEU A 175 4.12 0.47 -7.74
C LEU A 175 5.65 0.59 -7.75
N ASP A 176 6.20 1.65 -8.34
CA ASP A 176 7.60 2.05 -8.16
C ASP A 176 7.68 3.24 -7.19
N SER A 177 8.38 3.09 -6.08
CA SER A 177 8.61 4.19 -5.13
C SER A 177 10.09 4.40 -4.87
N TYR A 178 10.58 5.60 -5.14
CA TYR A 178 12.01 5.87 -5.02
C TYR A 178 12.42 7.31 -4.75
N GLY A 179 13.61 7.47 -4.17
CA GLY A 179 14.24 8.78 -3.97
C GLY A 179 13.49 9.68 -2.98
N ASN A 180 12.51 9.14 -2.25
CA ASN A 180 11.77 9.88 -1.24
C ASN A 180 12.69 10.16 -0.04
N TYR A 181 12.62 11.38 0.49
CA TYR A 181 13.47 11.87 1.57
C TYR A 181 12.83 13.00 2.35
N ASP A 182 12.72 12.83 3.66
CA ASP A 182 12.23 13.82 4.59
C ASP A 182 13.40 14.61 5.22
N ALA A 183 13.67 15.79 4.67
CA ALA A 183 14.73 16.65 5.19
C ALA A 183 14.52 17.06 6.66
N ALA A 184 13.26 17.17 7.09
CA ALA A 184 12.93 17.56 8.46
C ALA A 184 13.28 16.49 9.50
N GLY A 185 13.29 15.20 9.12
CA GLY A 185 13.67 14.08 9.97
C GLY A 185 15.02 13.48 9.61
N HIS A 186 15.83 14.19 8.81
CA HIS A 186 17.12 13.70 8.30
C HIS A 186 17.04 12.33 7.61
N GLY A 187 15.91 12.08 6.94
CA GLY A 187 15.67 10.85 6.18
C GLY A 187 15.08 9.69 6.97
N GLN A 188 14.66 9.88 8.22
CA GLN A 188 14.12 8.82 9.10
C GLN A 188 12.65 8.47 8.87
N ASN A 189 11.94 9.11 7.94
CA ASN A 189 10.50 8.89 7.77
C ASN A 189 10.06 8.57 6.34
N ALA A 190 10.86 8.93 5.33
CA ALA A 190 10.44 8.77 3.94
C ALA A 190 10.65 7.35 3.41
N ASP A 191 9.60 6.55 3.55
CA ASP A 191 9.52 5.18 3.04
C ASP A 191 9.12 5.12 1.56
N GLY A 192 9.41 4.00 0.90
CA GLY A 192 8.82 3.70 -0.41
C GLY A 192 7.31 3.54 -0.32
N ILE A 193 6.85 2.57 0.48
CA ILE A 193 5.46 2.38 0.87
C ILE A 193 5.35 2.41 2.40
N ALA A 194 4.47 3.26 2.91
CA ALA A 194 4.07 3.28 4.31
C ALA A 194 2.64 2.72 4.45
N ILE A 195 2.46 1.65 5.22
CA ILE A 195 1.14 1.23 5.70
C ILE A 195 1.20 1.35 7.21
N LYS A 196 0.99 2.57 7.72
CA LYS A 196 1.33 2.97 9.10
C LYS A 196 0.12 3.57 9.80
N PHE A 197 0.16 3.61 11.13
CA PHE A 197 -0.79 4.37 11.96
C PHE A 197 -2.27 4.04 11.67
N GLY A 198 -2.72 2.82 11.98
CA GLY A 198 -4.11 2.46 11.76
C GLY A 198 -4.42 0.97 11.90
N SER A 199 -5.52 0.57 11.27
CA SER A 199 -6.05 -0.79 11.29
C SER A 199 -6.89 -1.08 10.04
N GLY A 200 -7.15 -2.37 9.81
CA GLY A 200 -7.98 -2.85 8.71
C GLY A 200 -7.32 -3.99 7.93
N THR A 201 -8.13 -4.96 7.53
CA THR A 201 -7.65 -6.26 7.00
C THR A 201 -7.73 -6.32 5.48
N GLY A 202 -7.10 -7.32 4.87
CA GLY A 202 -7.20 -7.57 3.44
C GLY A 202 -6.40 -6.61 2.55
N ASN A 203 -5.57 -5.74 3.14
CA ASN A 203 -4.65 -4.91 2.38
C ASN A 203 -3.54 -5.76 1.76
N LYS A 204 -3.24 -5.51 0.49
CA LYS A 204 -2.27 -6.28 -0.28
C LYS A 204 -1.33 -5.37 -1.07
N VAL A 205 -0.04 -5.65 -1.00
CA VAL A 205 1.01 -5.07 -1.84
C VAL A 205 1.55 -6.16 -2.76
N THR A 206 1.62 -5.89 -4.06
CA THR A 206 2.23 -6.83 -5.01
C THR A 206 2.92 -6.17 -6.20
N GLY A 207 4.00 -6.77 -6.69
CA GLY A 207 4.72 -6.28 -7.87
C GLY A 207 5.46 -4.96 -7.65
N ALA A 208 5.69 -4.55 -6.39
CA ALA A 208 6.29 -3.25 -6.10
C ALA A 208 7.82 -3.25 -6.27
N ARG A 209 8.41 -2.10 -6.61
CA ARG A 209 9.86 -1.84 -6.48
C ARG A 209 10.05 -0.62 -5.60
N LEU A 210 10.76 -0.79 -4.49
CA LEU A 210 10.88 0.18 -3.42
C LEU A 210 12.36 0.46 -3.18
N TYR A 211 12.88 1.55 -3.73
CA TYR A 211 14.32 1.71 -3.81
C TYR A 211 14.85 3.11 -3.61
N ASN A 212 16.06 3.19 -3.09
CA ASN A 212 16.74 4.46 -2.85
C ASN A 212 15.89 5.45 -2.03
N ASN A 213 14.98 4.96 -1.19
CA ASN A 213 14.27 5.79 -0.22
C ASN A 213 15.19 6.05 0.98
N SER A 214 14.98 7.18 1.66
CA SER A 214 15.87 7.56 2.75
C SER A 214 15.69 6.69 3.98
N ASP A 215 14.46 6.26 4.31
CA ASP A 215 14.22 5.36 5.44
C ASP A 215 14.12 3.91 4.93
N ASP A 216 12.94 3.33 4.77
CA ASP A 216 12.80 1.94 4.31
C ASP A 216 12.18 1.78 2.92
N GLY A 217 12.29 0.57 2.37
CA GLY A 217 11.51 0.19 1.20
C GLY A 217 10.01 0.16 1.53
N LEU A 218 9.64 -0.63 2.53
CA LEU A 218 8.28 -0.74 3.06
C LEU A 218 8.29 -0.69 4.59
N ASP A 219 7.35 0.05 5.18
CA ASP A 219 7.16 0.12 6.64
C ASP A 219 5.69 -0.10 7.06
N LEU A 220 5.49 -0.97 8.05
CA LEU A 220 4.21 -1.33 8.68
C LEU A 220 4.05 -0.79 10.11
N TRP A 221 4.88 0.16 10.53
CA TRP A 221 4.88 0.75 11.87
C TRP A 221 3.49 1.16 12.37
N GLN A 222 3.09 0.64 13.53
CA GLN A 222 1.81 0.94 14.18
C GLN A 222 0.56 0.65 13.31
N PHE A 223 0.66 -0.27 12.35
CA PHE A 223 -0.52 -0.80 11.67
C PHE A 223 -0.94 -2.12 12.31
N SER A 224 -2.11 -2.12 12.94
CA SER A 224 -2.55 -3.15 13.89
C SER A 224 -3.32 -4.32 13.24
N SER A 225 -3.24 -4.48 11.91
CA SER A 225 -3.95 -5.52 11.18
C SER A 225 -3.07 -6.18 10.11
N PRO A 226 -3.29 -7.46 9.78
CA PRO A 226 -2.48 -8.17 8.79
C PRO A 226 -2.46 -7.50 7.41
N VAL A 227 -1.29 -7.54 6.78
CA VAL A 227 -1.03 -7.08 5.41
C VAL A 227 -0.37 -8.22 4.66
N ALA A 228 -0.79 -8.45 3.42
CA ALA A 228 -0.15 -9.40 2.52
C ALA A 228 0.82 -8.67 1.58
N ILE A 229 2.06 -9.12 1.51
CA ILE A 229 3.11 -8.53 0.67
C ILE A 229 3.71 -9.65 -0.17
N GLU A 230 3.61 -9.52 -1.49
CA GLU A 230 4.11 -10.56 -2.39
C GLU A 230 4.74 -10.06 -3.69
N HIS A 231 5.67 -10.83 -4.25
CA HIS A 231 6.29 -10.52 -5.55
C HIS A 231 6.81 -9.07 -5.62
N SER A 232 7.43 -8.58 -4.55
CA SER A 232 7.88 -7.18 -4.44
C SER A 232 9.37 -7.10 -4.10
N TRP A 233 10.01 -6.03 -4.56
CA TRP A 233 11.45 -5.83 -4.45
C TRP A 233 11.76 -4.57 -3.64
N ALA A 234 12.68 -4.65 -2.69
CA ALA A 234 13.12 -3.52 -1.88
C ALA A 234 14.65 -3.41 -1.84
N PHE A 235 15.23 -2.32 -2.36
CA PHE A 235 16.68 -2.25 -2.52
C PHE A 235 17.32 -0.87 -2.43
N GLY A 236 18.56 -0.82 -1.94
CA GLY A 236 19.31 0.43 -1.86
C GLY A 236 18.73 1.46 -0.87
N ASN A 237 17.78 1.08 0.00
CA ASN A 237 17.16 2.01 0.95
C ASN A 237 18.16 2.35 2.09
N GLY A 238 18.03 3.55 2.66
CA GLY A 238 18.87 4.05 3.76
C GLY A 238 20.26 4.56 3.39
N LYS A 239 20.61 4.65 2.09
CA LYS A 239 21.86 5.32 1.70
C LYS A 239 21.63 6.83 1.56
N ASN A 240 22.51 7.62 2.17
CA ASN A 240 22.52 9.06 2.02
C ASN A 240 22.86 9.47 0.58
N ARG A 241 21.83 9.89 -0.18
CA ARG A 241 21.94 10.39 -1.56
C ARG A 241 21.66 11.89 -1.68
N TRP A 242 21.40 12.55 -0.54
CA TRP A 242 20.97 13.94 -0.48
C TRP A 242 22.05 14.86 0.10
N ASN A 243 23.23 14.30 0.37
CA ASN A 243 24.35 15.00 1.00
C ASN A 243 23.98 15.63 2.34
N ASP A 244 23.07 15.01 3.08
CA ASP A 244 22.70 15.45 4.43
C ASP A 244 23.75 14.96 5.43
N SER A 245 24.51 15.87 6.04
CA SER A 245 25.55 15.49 7.02
C SER A 245 25.00 14.89 8.31
N ALA A 246 23.71 15.11 8.59
CA ALA A 246 23.01 14.57 9.75
C ALA A 246 22.09 13.40 9.37
N PHE A 247 22.30 12.77 8.21
CA PHE A 247 21.45 11.69 7.71
C PHE A 247 21.32 10.52 8.71
N GLU A 248 20.08 10.16 9.03
CA GLU A 248 19.71 9.16 10.04
C GLU A 248 18.75 8.08 9.52
N GLY A 249 18.51 8.03 8.21
CA GLY A 249 17.65 7.03 7.58
C GLY A 249 18.07 5.59 7.90
N ASN A 250 17.10 4.73 8.24
CA ASN A 250 17.35 3.37 8.70
C ASN A 250 17.84 2.47 7.56
N GLY A 251 17.01 2.24 6.54
CA GLY A 251 17.37 1.41 5.40
C GLY A 251 17.10 -0.07 5.54
N ASN A 252 15.92 -0.45 6.01
CA ASN A 252 15.45 -1.83 5.85
C ASN A 252 14.80 -2.01 4.48
N GLY A 253 14.87 -3.24 3.94
CA GLY A 253 14.07 -3.59 2.76
C GLY A 253 12.58 -3.61 3.12
N PHE A 254 12.21 -4.49 4.07
CA PHE A 254 10.85 -4.64 4.57
C PHE A 254 10.84 -4.56 6.11
N LYS A 255 10.32 -3.45 6.66
CA LYS A 255 10.09 -3.21 8.08
C LYS A 255 8.65 -3.63 8.44
N LEU A 256 8.50 -4.78 9.09
CA LEU A 256 7.22 -5.50 9.20
C LEU A 256 6.47 -5.27 10.53
N GLY A 257 6.61 -4.07 11.09
CA GLY A 257 5.78 -3.61 12.21
C GLY A 257 6.51 -2.64 13.12
N GLY A 258 6.23 -2.72 14.42
CA GLY A 258 6.78 -1.83 15.45
C GLY A 258 5.73 -0.94 16.12
N GLY A 259 6.16 -0.19 17.13
CA GLY A 259 5.29 0.68 17.92
C GLY A 259 4.24 -0.05 18.77
N GLY A 260 4.56 -1.27 19.24
CA GLY A 260 3.78 -2.01 20.22
C GLY A 260 2.69 -2.93 19.65
N VAL A 261 2.56 -3.02 18.32
CA VAL A 261 1.59 -3.94 17.68
C VAL A 261 2.14 -5.36 17.59
N SER A 262 1.23 -6.35 17.65
CA SER A 262 1.54 -7.77 17.47
C SER A 262 0.64 -8.32 16.38
N VAL A 263 1.17 -8.46 15.16
CA VAL A 263 0.38 -8.71 13.95
C VAL A 263 1.04 -9.80 13.08
N ALA A 264 0.22 -10.75 12.62
CA ALA A 264 0.63 -11.82 11.74
C ALA A 264 0.53 -11.40 10.26
N HIS A 265 1.51 -10.63 9.77
CA HIS A 265 1.61 -10.31 8.34
C HIS A 265 2.00 -11.55 7.52
N VAL A 266 1.76 -11.49 6.20
CA VAL A 266 2.12 -12.56 5.25
C VAL A 266 3.04 -11.98 4.18
N VAL A 267 4.25 -12.51 4.08
CA VAL A 267 5.34 -11.97 3.25
C VAL A 267 5.89 -13.09 2.38
N ASN A 268 5.50 -13.11 1.10
CA ASN A 268 5.78 -14.21 0.20
C ASN A 268 6.49 -13.79 -1.07
N ASP A 269 7.53 -14.51 -1.47
CA ASP A 269 8.14 -14.33 -2.79
C ASP A 269 8.67 -12.91 -3.07
N ASN A 270 9.20 -12.26 -2.02
CA ASN A 270 9.79 -10.93 -2.13
C ASN A 270 11.32 -11.00 -2.17
N ALA A 271 11.96 -9.94 -2.68
CA ALA A 271 13.41 -9.83 -2.68
C ALA A 271 13.90 -8.52 -2.08
N ALA A 272 14.93 -8.58 -1.23
CA ALA A 272 15.55 -7.41 -0.62
C ALA A 272 17.07 -7.43 -0.83
N TRP A 273 17.64 -6.34 -1.36
CA TRP A 273 19.09 -6.28 -1.56
C TRP A 273 19.71 -4.91 -1.37
N ASP A 274 20.99 -4.89 -0.99
CA ASP A 274 21.80 -3.67 -0.93
C ASP A 274 21.21 -2.55 -0.03
N ASN A 275 20.37 -2.92 0.95
CA ASN A 275 19.84 -1.99 1.95
C ASN A 275 20.88 -1.77 3.07
N THR A 276 20.87 -0.61 3.73
CA THR A 276 21.86 -0.25 4.77
C THR A 276 21.62 -0.91 6.12
N LEU A 277 20.44 -1.50 6.35
CA LEU A 277 20.15 -2.39 7.46
C LEU A 277 19.72 -3.77 6.94
N ASN A 278 18.58 -4.27 7.40
CA ASN A 278 18.16 -5.64 7.20
C ASN A 278 17.42 -5.79 5.86
N GLY A 279 17.47 -6.99 5.27
CA GLY A 279 16.58 -7.31 4.15
C GLY A 279 15.13 -7.32 4.60
N PHE A 280 14.83 -8.13 5.62
CA PHE A 280 13.52 -8.25 6.26
C PHE A 280 13.70 -8.13 7.77
N THR A 281 12.87 -7.33 8.44
CA THR A 281 12.90 -7.20 9.90
C THR A 281 11.48 -7.22 10.48
N GLU A 282 11.31 -7.91 11.60
CA GLU A 282 10.08 -7.85 12.41
C GLU A 282 9.86 -6.47 13.05
N ASN A 283 10.93 -5.69 13.24
CA ASN A 283 10.92 -4.39 13.90
C ASN A 283 10.11 -4.36 15.22
N SER A 284 10.39 -5.28 16.14
CA SER A 284 9.67 -5.44 17.42
C SER A 284 8.20 -5.88 17.32
N ASN A 285 7.70 -6.24 16.13
CA ASN A 285 6.41 -6.91 16.00
C ASN A 285 6.52 -8.34 16.56
N THR A 286 5.83 -8.63 17.66
CA THR A 286 5.89 -9.95 18.31
C THR A 286 4.94 -10.99 17.69
N GLY A 287 4.21 -10.62 16.65
CA GLY A 287 3.20 -11.43 15.99
C GLY A 287 3.77 -12.66 15.28
N ALA A 288 2.89 -13.55 14.83
CA ALA A 288 3.26 -14.74 14.07
C ALA A 288 3.39 -14.42 12.57
N ILE A 289 4.37 -13.60 12.18
CA ILE A 289 4.59 -13.23 10.78
C ILE A 289 4.97 -14.47 9.99
N ILE A 290 4.38 -14.64 8.81
CA ILE A 290 4.68 -15.75 7.92
C ILE A 290 5.56 -15.24 6.79
N LEU A 291 6.78 -15.79 6.68
CA LEU A 291 7.71 -15.49 5.59
C LEU A 291 7.97 -16.76 4.79
N ASN A 292 7.58 -16.76 3.52
CA ASN A 292 7.83 -17.90 2.64
C ASN A 292 8.45 -17.49 1.31
N ARG A 293 9.53 -18.18 0.92
CA ARG A 293 10.20 -17.98 -0.39
C ARG A 293 10.70 -16.56 -0.63
N ASN A 294 11.18 -15.86 0.38
CA ASN A 294 11.81 -14.56 0.17
C ASN A 294 13.32 -14.72 -0.11
N THR A 295 13.93 -13.77 -0.82
CA THR A 295 15.39 -13.71 -1.05
C THR A 295 15.97 -12.43 -0.44
N ALA A 296 16.97 -12.55 0.43
CA ALA A 296 17.75 -11.43 0.94
C ALA A 296 19.19 -11.51 0.44
N TYR A 297 19.67 -10.49 -0.26
CA TYR A 297 20.99 -10.48 -0.89
C TYR A 297 21.80 -9.22 -0.57
N ALA A 298 23.03 -9.38 -0.06
CA ALA A 298 23.98 -8.28 0.10
C ALA A 298 23.44 -7.05 0.88
N ASN A 299 22.55 -7.27 1.85
CA ASN A 299 22.17 -6.23 2.81
C ASN A 299 23.30 -6.00 3.83
N THR A 300 23.36 -4.81 4.43
CA THR A 300 24.44 -4.45 5.35
C THR A 300 24.29 -5.08 6.73
N GLU A 301 23.06 -5.39 7.15
CA GLU A 301 22.80 -6.17 8.36
C GLU A 301 22.29 -7.58 8.01
N SER A 302 21.39 -8.16 8.82
CA SER A 302 20.87 -9.51 8.60
C SER A 302 20.02 -9.58 7.32
N GLY A 303 20.06 -10.73 6.66
CA GLY A 303 19.06 -11.04 5.63
C GLY A 303 17.64 -11.05 6.23
N PHE A 304 17.48 -11.75 7.35
CA PHE A 304 16.22 -11.89 8.08
C PHE A 304 16.42 -11.64 9.58
N PHE A 305 15.92 -10.52 10.10
CA PHE A 305 16.01 -10.17 11.51
C PHE A 305 14.67 -10.41 12.23
N PHE A 306 14.57 -11.52 12.96
CA PHE A 306 13.35 -11.98 13.65
C PHE A 306 13.67 -12.48 15.08
N ALA A 307 14.17 -11.57 15.92
CA ALA A 307 14.74 -11.90 17.24
C ALA A 307 13.70 -12.10 18.37
N THR A 308 12.48 -11.57 18.23
CA THR A 308 11.48 -11.50 19.31
C THR A 308 10.10 -12.02 18.90
N SER A 309 9.82 -12.12 17.61
CA SER A 309 8.53 -12.57 17.08
C SER A 309 8.31 -14.07 17.18
N LYS A 310 7.05 -14.48 16.99
CA LYS A 310 6.64 -15.88 16.82
C LYS A 310 6.60 -16.29 15.34
N SER A 311 7.49 -15.70 14.55
CA SER A 311 7.44 -15.80 13.09
C SER A 311 7.70 -17.22 12.60
N ARG A 312 7.15 -17.53 11.42
CA ARG A 312 7.36 -18.78 10.72
C ARG A 312 8.07 -18.48 9.41
N LEU A 313 9.35 -18.79 9.35
CA LEU A 313 10.20 -18.55 8.19
C LEU A 313 10.42 -19.87 7.47
N ALA A 314 9.99 -19.97 6.22
CA ALA A 314 10.21 -21.15 5.42
C ALA A 314 10.71 -20.87 4.01
N ARG A 315 11.62 -21.71 3.51
CA ARG A 315 12.07 -21.68 2.11
C ARG A 315 12.66 -20.33 1.68
N ASN A 316 13.16 -19.54 2.61
CA ASN A 316 13.80 -18.27 2.32
C ASN A 316 15.28 -18.50 1.97
N LEU A 317 15.84 -17.58 1.20
CA LEU A 317 17.22 -17.61 0.72
C LEU A 317 17.94 -16.35 1.17
N ALA A 318 19.01 -16.48 1.94
CA ALA A 318 19.86 -15.38 2.35
C ALA A 318 21.30 -15.61 1.86
N VAL A 319 21.84 -14.66 1.08
CA VAL A 319 23.19 -14.78 0.49
C VAL A 319 23.94 -13.46 0.60
N GLY A 320 25.16 -13.48 1.14
CA GLY A 320 26.07 -12.33 1.12
C GLY A 320 25.66 -11.14 1.99
N ASN A 321 24.66 -11.27 2.88
CA ASN A 321 24.30 -10.23 3.84
C ASN A 321 25.40 -10.10 4.90
N LYS A 322 25.90 -8.89 5.15
CA LYS A 322 27.07 -8.66 6.01
C LYS A 322 26.78 -8.98 7.49
N GLY A 323 25.57 -8.70 7.96
CA GLY A 323 25.11 -9.06 9.31
C GLY A 323 24.63 -10.51 9.45
N GLY A 324 24.88 -11.37 8.46
CA GLY A 324 24.52 -12.79 8.47
C GLY A 324 23.21 -13.12 7.75
N SER A 325 22.95 -14.41 7.58
CA SER A 325 21.75 -14.91 6.89
C SER A 325 20.48 -14.53 7.66
N ASP A 326 20.51 -14.75 8.96
CA ASP A 326 19.36 -14.63 9.85
C ASP A 326 19.80 -14.23 11.27
N THR A 327 18.87 -13.63 12.01
CA THR A 327 18.91 -13.46 13.47
C THR A 327 17.56 -13.93 14.00
N LEU A 328 17.50 -15.11 14.62
CA LEU A 328 16.24 -15.72 15.06
C LEU A 328 16.17 -15.86 16.59
N GLY A 329 15.03 -15.45 17.14
CA GLY A 329 14.69 -15.67 18.54
C GLY A 329 14.15 -17.08 18.80
N SER A 330 14.07 -17.47 20.07
CA SER A 330 13.54 -18.78 20.48
C SER A 330 12.06 -19.01 20.15
N GLY A 331 11.31 -17.93 19.89
CA GLY A 331 9.91 -18.00 19.45
C GLY A 331 9.74 -18.21 17.94
N ALA A 332 10.78 -17.96 17.14
CA ALA A 332 10.73 -18.12 15.70
C ALA A 332 10.85 -19.59 15.30
N VAL A 333 10.11 -19.99 14.27
CA VAL A 333 10.18 -21.32 13.67
C VAL A 333 10.80 -21.18 12.28
N SER A 334 11.94 -21.82 12.08
CA SER A 334 12.67 -21.88 10.82
C SER A 334 12.53 -23.27 10.18
N ALA A 335 12.25 -23.34 8.89
CA ALA A 335 12.19 -24.60 8.15
C ALA A 335 12.53 -24.45 6.67
N ALA A 336 13.44 -25.29 6.16
CA ALA A 336 13.81 -25.34 4.74
C ALA A 336 14.40 -24.02 4.19
N ASN A 337 14.92 -23.14 5.05
CA ASN A 337 15.71 -21.98 4.65
C ASN A 337 17.18 -22.38 4.44
N ASN A 338 17.95 -21.61 3.68
CA ASN A 338 19.32 -22.02 3.34
C ASN A 338 20.32 -21.92 4.50
N TRP A 339 19.90 -21.36 5.64
CA TRP A 339 20.63 -21.37 6.91
C TRP A 339 20.26 -22.56 7.80
N ASP A 340 19.20 -23.30 7.46
CA ASP A 340 18.82 -24.50 8.21
C ASP A 340 19.71 -25.69 7.81
N GLY A 341 20.03 -26.54 8.79
CA GLY A 341 20.86 -27.72 8.58
C GLY A 341 20.30 -28.64 7.49
N GLY A 342 21.15 -29.04 6.54
CA GLY A 342 20.78 -29.95 5.45
C GLY A 342 20.10 -29.29 4.25
N VAL A 343 19.90 -27.97 4.26
CA VAL A 343 19.35 -27.23 3.12
C VAL A 343 20.47 -26.63 2.29
N ALA A 344 20.57 -27.00 1.02
CA ALA A 344 21.58 -26.45 0.12
C ALA A 344 21.29 -24.97 -0.21
N THR A 345 22.34 -24.16 -0.32
CA THR A 345 22.25 -22.81 -0.90
C THR A 345 22.39 -22.93 -2.42
N PRO A 346 21.32 -22.73 -3.21
CA PRO A 346 21.45 -22.76 -4.67
C PRO A 346 22.24 -21.55 -5.17
N SER A 347 22.99 -21.73 -6.25
CA SER A 347 23.68 -20.63 -6.93
C SER A 347 22.68 -19.72 -7.65
N PHE A 348 22.93 -18.41 -7.64
CA PHE A 348 22.20 -17.50 -8.51
C PHE A 348 22.62 -17.68 -9.97
N LYS A 349 21.66 -17.59 -10.90
CA LYS A 349 21.94 -17.50 -12.33
C LYS A 349 22.69 -16.22 -12.68
N SER A 350 22.41 -15.13 -11.95
CA SER A 350 23.15 -13.87 -12.03
C SER A 350 23.08 -13.11 -10.71
N ALA A 351 24.20 -12.48 -10.35
CA ALA A 351 24.30 -11.47 -9.30
C ALA A 351 24.35 -10.03 -9.85
N ASP A 352 24.27 -9.86 -11.18
CA ASP A 352 24.16 -8.57 -11.84
C ASP A 352 22.70 -8.10 -11.81
N ALA A 353 22.45 -6.98 -11.13
CA ALA A 353 21.13 -6.39 -10.94
C ALA A 353 20.60 -5.61 -12.15
N THR A 354 21.40 -5.43 -13.21
CA THR A 354 21.07 -4.56 -14.35
C THR A 354 19.67 -4.82 -14.93
N THR A 355 19.29 -6.09 -15.10
CA THR A 355 17.97 -6.46 -15.66
C THR A 355 16.81 -6.19 -14.70
N ALA A 356 17.03 -6.20 -13.38
CA ALA A 356 16.01 -5.85 -12.38
C ALA A 356 15.67 -4.35 -12.39
N TYR A 357 16.61 -3.52 -12.83
CA TYR A 357 16.43 -2.07 -12.97
C TYR A 357 15.80 -1.66 -14.31
N GLY A 358 15.53 -2.63 -15.19
CA GLY A 358 14.87 -2.40 -16.47
C GLY A 358 13.46 -1.81 -16.34
N ALA A 359 12.92 -1.36 -17.47
CA ALA A 359 11.54 -0.90 -17.52
C ALA A 359 10.57 -2.06 -17.23
N ARG A 360 9.48 -1.75 -16.52
CA ARG A 360 8.34 -2.67 -16.38
C ARG A 360 7.78 -3.05 -17.76
N SER A 361 7.09 -4.19 -17.81
CA SER A 361 6.34 -4.57 -19.01
C SER A 361 5.21 -3.56 -19.30
N SER A 362 4.60 -3.64 -20.48
CA SER A 362 3.46 -2.79 -20.84
C SER A 362 2.22 -3.01 -19.95
N SER A 363 2.08 -4.18 -19.31
CA SER A 363 1.02 -4.45 -18.33
C SER A 363 1.37 -3.94 -16.92
N GLY A 364 2.59 -3.45 -16.71
CA GLY A 364 3.12 -2.93 -15.46
C GLY A 364 3.82 -3.98 -14.60
N THR A 365 3.86 -5.25 -15.00
CA THR A 365 4.57 -6.30 -14.24
C THR A 365 6.07 -5.99 -14.12
N LEU A 366 6.70 -6.60 -13.12
CA LEU A 366 8.15 -6.50 -12.91
C LEU A 366 8.92 -6.87 -14.20
N PRO A 367 10.11 -6.27 -14.42
CA PRO A 367 10.94 -6.63 -15.56
C PRO A 367 11.40 -8.09 -15.45
N THR A 368 11.41 -8.81 -16.56
CA THR A 368 12.02 -10.14 -16.62
C THR A 368 13.50 -10.03 -16.30
N THR A 369 13.97 -10.84 -15.34
CA THR A 369 15.34 -10.76 -14.85
C THR A 369 15.88 -12.15 -14.53
N THR A 370 17.19 -12.35 -14.72
CA THR A 370 17.92 -13.51 -14.19
C THR A 370 18.59 -13.21 -12.85
N PHE A 371 18.63 -11.93 -12.45
CA PHE A 371 19.15 -11.49 -11.16
C PHE A 371 18.46 -12.22 -10.02
N LEU A 372 19.24 -12.79 -9.10
CA LEU A 372 18.79 -13.56 -7.92
C LEU A 372 17.89 -14.76 -8.19
N THR A 373 17.60 -15.08 -9.45
CA THR A 373 16.94 -16.33 -9.81
C THR A 373 17.90 -17.50 -9.57
N THR A 374 17.38 -18.61 -9.08
CA THR A 374 18.18 -19.82 -8.77
C THR A 374 17.85 -21.00 -9.67
N GLY A 375 16.73 -20.93 -10.40
CA GLY A 375 16.11 -22.09 -11.05
C GLY A 375 15.43 -23.06 -10.08
N SER A 376 15.51 -22.82 -8.77
CA SER A 376 14.79 -23.61 -7.76
C SER A 376 13.33 -23.22 -7.70
N THR A 377 12.46 -24.23 -7.63
CA THR A 377 11.03 -24.05 -7.32
C THR A 377 10.74 -24.26 -5.84
N THR A 378 11.75 -24.45 -4.99
CA THR A 378 11.57 -24.82 -3.58
C THR A 378 12.15 -23.83 -2.57
N ILE A 379 13.02 -22.89 -2.99
CA ILE A 379 13.66 -21.92 -2.09
C ILE A 379 13.93 -20.59 -2.80
N GLY A 380 13.79 -19.49 -2.06
CA GLY A 380 13.99 -18.13 -2.55
C GLY A 380 12.87 -17.62 -3.45
N ALA A 381 12.90 -16.31 -3.68
CA ALA A 381 11.96 -15.58 -4.50
C ALA A 381 12.06 -15.99 -5.96
N THR A 382 10.94 -16.03 -6.67
CA THR A 382 10.93 -16.38 -8.09
C THR A 382 11.44 -15.24 -9.00
N MET A 383 11.44 -14.00 -8.50
CA MET A 383 11.85 -12.79 -9.23
C MET A 383 11.05 -12.54 -10.52
N ASN A 384 9.73 -12.78 -10.51
CA ASN A 384 8.85 -12.55 -11.66
C ASN A 384 7.61 -11.70 -11.34
#